data_AF-A0A1Y3EZW8-F1
#
_entry.id   AF-A0A1Y3EZW8-F1
#
_cell.length_a   1.000
_cell.length_b   1.000
_cell.length_c   1.000
_cell.angle_alpha   90.00
_cell.angle_beta   90.00
_cell.angle_gamma   90.00
#
_symmetry.space_group_name_H-M   'P 1'
#
loop_
_entity.id
_entity.type
_entity.pdbx_description
1 polymer ?
#
loop_
_entity_poly.entity_id
_entity_poly.type
_entity_poly.pdbx_seq_one_letter_code
_entity_poly.pdbx_strand_id
1 'polypeptide(L)'
;MRRITDDVKHIPAACWKLISNPCYMCITLAASIAGLLISGFSGFMAKYLERQFNVGSSKANLIIGCIMVPFAGAGTLFSGYVVKQFRLTRDKTLKYCILMELSGLVLSPMFFVYCEPSKFMNIQASYPTLFNNRQARCAVALTTDSVLMDVGFGQACNDHCSCSVNEYHPVCGRVQNVMSVFFSTCYAGCPEKYQRTKKVYSNCTCVDDGAVSVGWCESSCSSLSIFLFLFAPMCFVTFSVGVPALSVVLR
;
A
#
# COMPACT_ATOMS: atom_id res chain seq x y z
N MET A 1 43.13 0.20 -30.23
CA MET A 1 43.15 -0.74 -29.08
C MET A 1 44.10 -0.33 -27.97
N ARG A 2 45.38 0.01 -28.21
CA ARG A 2 46.34 0.34 -27.12
C ARG A 2 45.92 1.50 -26.20
N ARG A 3 45.32 2.59 -26.72
CA ARG A 3 44.83 3.72 -25.90
C ARG A 3 43.81 3.31 -24.82
N ILE A 4 42.93 2.34 -25.13
CA ILE A 4 41.86 1.92 -24.20
C ILE A 4 42.44 1.11 -23.04
N THR A 5 43.50 0.32 -23.29
CA THR A 5 44.13 -0.52 -22.26
C THR A 5 44.94 0.30 -21.26
N ASP A 6 45.53 1.41 -21.70
CA ASP A 6 46.24 2.35 -20.83
C ASP A 6 45.27 3.13 -19.94
N ASP A 7 44.12 3.57 -20.47
CA ASP A 7 43.07 4.24 -19.70
C ASP A 7 42.49 3.35 -18.59
N VAL A 8 42.31 2.05 -18.86
CA VAL A 8 41.76 1.07 -17.90
C VAL A 8 42.68 0.86 -16.69
N LYS A 9 43.99 1.02 -16.87
CA LYS A 9 44.97 0.86 -15.79
C LYS A 9 44.90 1.97 -14.74
N HIS A 10 44.38 3.14 -15.12
CA HIS A 10 44.22 4.30 -14.24
C HIS A 10 42.88 4.31 -13.50
N ILE A 11 41.88 3.54 -13.96
CA ILE A 11 40.56 3.41 -13.33
C ILE A 11 40.63 2.97 -11.86
N PRO A 12 41.34 1.88 -11.48
CA PRO A 12 41.34 1.44 -10.08
C PRO A 12 41.99 2.45 -9.13
N ALA A 13 43.01 3.18 -9.58
CA ALA A 13 43.61 4.25 -8.80
C ALA A 13 42.68 5.46 -8.64
N ALA A 14 41.88 5.78 -9.67
CA ALA A 14 40.84 6.81 -9.59
C ALA A 14 39.70 6.38 -8.64
N CYS A 15 39.22 5.14 -8.75
CA CYS A 15 38.21 4.59 -7.84
C CYS A 15 38.66 4.64 -6.38
N TRP A 16 39.93 4.28 -6.10
CA TRP A 16 40.48 4.36 -4.75
C TRP A 16 40.50 5.79 -4.19
N LYS A 17 40.82 6.78 -5.04
CA LYS A 17 40.76 8.20 -4.67
C LYS A 17 39.34 8.69 -4.39
N LEU A 18 38.33 8.22 -5.15
CA LEU A 18 36.93 8.54 -4.89
C LEU A 18 36.45 7.94 -3.56
N ILE A 19 36.79 6.67 -3.30
CA ILE A 19 36.40 5.97 -2.06
C ILE A 19 37.09 6.58 -0.83
N SER A 20 38.32 7.08 -0.98
CA SER A 20 39.02 7.79 0.11
C SER A 20 38.45 9.18 0.40
N ASN A 21 37.55 9.72 -0.43
CA ASN A 21 36.93 11.02 -0.19
C ASN A 21 35.68 10.86 0.70
N PRO A 22 35.70 11.32 1.96
CA PRO A 22 34.61 11.09 2.91
C PRO A 22 33.31 11.77 2.49
N CYS A 23 33.37 12.94 1.85
CA CYS A 23 32.18 13.66 1.39
C CYS A 23 31.48 12.88 0.26
N TYR A 24 32.25 12.35 -0.69
CA TYR A 24 31.72 11.50 -1.76
C TYR A 24 31.05 10.24 -1.21
N MET A 25 31.68 9.57 -0.24
CA MET A 25 31.13 8.37 0.39
C MET A 25 29.84 8.66 1.17
N CYS A 26 29.76 9.78 1.90
CA CYS A 26 28.53 10.15 2.61
C CYS A 26 27.37 10.41 1.64
N ILE A 27 27.60 11.13 0.54
CA ILE A 27 26.56 11.45 -0.45
C ILE A 27 26.09 10.19 -1.18
N THR A 28 27.01 9.33 -1.58
CA THR A 28 26.68 8.06 -2.25
C THR A 28 25.96 7.09 -1.32
N LEU A 29 26.35 7.02 -0.05
CA LEU A 29 25.64 6.25 0.96
C LEU A 29 24.21 6.77 1.16
N ALA A 30 24.03 8.10 1.33
CA ALA A 30 22.70 8.72 1.45
C ALA A 30 21.83 8.42 0.22
N ALA A 31 22.37 8.60 -0.99
CA ALA A 31 21.68 8.29 -2.24
C ALA A 31 21.30 6.80 -2.34
N SER A 32 22.16 5.89 -1.87
CA SER A 32 21.85 4.46 -1.85
C SER A 32 20.72 4.11 -0.88
N ILE A 33 20.73 4.69 0.33
CA ILE A 33 19.66 4.51 1.31
C ILE A 33 18.33 5.04 0.74
N ALA A 34 18.35 6.23 0.14
CA ALA A 34 17.17 6.80 -0.53
C ALA A 34 16.68 5.89 -1.67
N GLY A 35 17.58 5.33 -2.48
CA GLY A 35 17.24 4.38 -3.53
C GLY A 35 16.60 3.10 -3.01
N LEU A 36 17.10 2.55 -1.90
CA LEU A 36 16.50 1.39 -1.23
C LEU A 36 15.09 1.70 -0.72
N LEU A 37 14.89 2.87 -0.11
CA LEU A 37 13.57 3.32 0.35
C LEU A 37 12.59 3.45 -0.82
N ILE A 38 12.99 4.11 -1.90
CA ILE A 38 12.13 4.28 -3.09
C ILE A 38 11.76 2.92 -3.70
N SER A 39 12.73 2.01 -3.81
CA SER A 39 12.49 0.65 -4.32
C SER A 39 11.50 -0.12 -3.44
N GLY A 40 11.67 -0.08 -2.11
CA GLY A 40 10.74 -0.69 -1.17
C GLY A 40 9.34 -0.09 -1.24
N PHE A 41 9.24 1.24 -1.21
CA PHE A 41 7.94 1.91 -1.29
C PHE A 41 7.26 1.66 -2.64
N SER A 42 7.97 1.65 -3.76
CA SER A 42 7.36 1.45 -5.08
C SER A 42 6.59 0.13 -5.19
N GLY A 43 7.07 -0.96 -4.57
CA GLY A 43 6.41 -2.26 -4.62
C GLY A 43 5.31 -2.43 -3.57
N PHE A 44 5.53 -1.91 -2.36
CA PHE A 44 4.66 -2.18 -1.22
C PHE A 44 3.62 -1.07 -0.94
N MET A 45 3.75 0.12 -1.53
CA MET A 45 2.82 1.23 -1.27
C MET A 45 1.38 0.89 -1.64
N ALA A 46 1.15 0.17 -2.74
CA ALA A 46 -0.19 -0.25 -3.12
C ALA A 46 -0.80 -1.22 -2.11
N LYS A 47 -0.02 -2.17 -1.62
CA LYS A 47 -0.45 -3.08 -0.55
C LYS A 47 -0.65 -2.36 0.77
N TYR A 48 0.14 -1.35 1.06
CA TYR A 48 -0.07 -0.46 2.21
C TYR A 48 -1.42 0.23 2.12
N LEU A 49 -1.77 0.85 0.98
CA LEU A 49 -3.09 1.47 0.78
C LEU A 49 -4.24 0.46 0.86
N GLU A 50 -4.08 -0.72 0.25
CA GLU A 50 -5.09 -1.79 0.32
C GLU A 50 -5.39 -2.18 1.77
N ARG A 51 -4.35 -2.33 2.61
CA ARG A 51 -4.51 -2.82 3.99
C ARG A 51 -4.87 -1.74 5.00
N GLN A 52 -4.35 -0.52 4.85
CA GLN A 52 -4.57 0.56 5.82
C GLN A 52 -5.85 1.37 5.55
N PHE A 53 -6.29 1.44 4.29
CA PHE A 53 -7.46 2.23 3.89
C PHE A 53 -8.59 1.40 3.27
N ASN A 54 -8.48 0.06 3.27
CA ASN A 54 -9.46 -0.88 2.70
C ASN A 54 -9.87 -0.53 1.26
N VAL A 55 -8.90 -0.10 0.45
CA VAL A 55 -9.13 0.24 -0.96
C VAL A 55 -8.90 -1.01 -1.82
N GLY A 56 -9.75 -1.22 -2.83
CA GLY A 56 -9.55 -2.31 -3.78
C GLY A 56 -8.21 -2.20 -4.54
N SER A 57 -7.59 -3.35 -4.85
CA SER A 57 -6.24 -3.42 -5.45
C SER A 57 -6.08 -2.61 -6.73
N SER A 58 -7.09 -2.57 -7.60
CA SER A 58 -7.02 -1.78 -8.84
C SER A 58 -7.03 -0.28 -8.56
N LYS A 59 -7.88 0.19 -7.63
CA LYS A 59 -7.95 1.61 -7.28
C LYS A 59 -6.70 2.07 -6.54
N ALA A 60 -6.16 1.26 -5.62
CA ALA A 60 -4.94 1.58 -4.89
C ALA A 60 -3.74 1.80 -5.84
N ASN A 61 -3.54 0.88 -6.78
CA ASN A 61 -2.49 1.01 -7.79
C ASN A 61 -2.67 2.26 -8.68
N LEU A 62 -3.91 2.53 -9.10
CA LEU A 62 -4.21 3.68 -9.95
C LEU A 62 -3.96 5.00 -9.21
N ILE A 63 -4.43 5.14 -7.97
CA ILE A 63 -4.23 6.34 -7.14
C ILE A 63 -2.73 6.63 -6.93
N ILE A 64 -1.96 5.61 -6.54
CA ILE A 64 -0.52 5.77 -6.30
C ILE A 64 0.18 6.14 -7.60
N GLY A 65 -0.12 5.45 -8.71
CA GLY A 65 0.49 5.75 -10.00
C GLY A 65 0.18 7.17 -10.48
N CYS A 66 -1.08 7.59 -10.36
CA CYS A 66 -1.53 8.93 -10.75
C CYS A 66 -0.93 10.06 -9.91
N ILE A 67 -0.47 9.79 -8.68
CA ILE A 67 0.20 10.80 -7.84
C ILE A 67 1.72 10.69 -7.99
N MET A 68 2.30 9.51 -7.82
CA MET A 68 3.74 9.30 -7.88
C MET A 68 4.34 9.80 -9.19
N VAL A 69 3.77 9.43 -10.33
CA VAL A 69 4.36 9.73 -11.65
C VAL A 69 4.46 11.24 -11.93
N PRO A 70 3.36 12.03 -11.85
CA PRO A 70 3.46 13.46 -12.13
C PRO A 70 4.28 14.22 -11.08
N PHE A 71 4.16 13.87 -9.79
CA PHE A 71 4.92 14.56 -8.75
C PHE A 71 6.42 14.19 -8.78
N ALA A 72 6.78 12.96 -9.15
CA ALA A 72 8.16 12.56 -9.41
C ALA A 72 8.75 13.31 -10.60
N GLY A 73 8.00 13.40 -11.71
CA GLY A 73 8.40 14.18 -12.88
C GLY A 73 8.57 15.66 -12.54
N ALA A 74 7.60 16.26 -11.84
CA ALA A 74 7.65 17.64 -11.40
C ALA A 74 8.85 17.91 -10.48
N GLY A 75 9.13 17.03 -9.51
CA GLY A 75 10.28 17.18 -8.59
C GLY A 75 11.63 17.07 -9.31
N THR A 76 11.76 16.11 -10.21
CA THR A 76 12.97 15.93 -11.02
C THR A 76 13.23 17.15 -11.93
N LEU A 77 12.18 17.65 -12.61
CA LEU A 77 12.28 18.85 -13.46
C LEU A 77 12.57 20.10 -12.63
N PHE A 78 11.88 20.27 -11.50
CA PHE A 78 12.07 21.41 -10.61
C PHE A 78 13.49 21.47 -10.06
N SER A 79 14.03 20.34 -9.59
CA SER A 79 15.39 20.28 -9.08
C SER A 79 16.44 20.59 -10.16
N GLY A 80 16.25 20.08 -11.38
CA GLY A 80 17.09 20.43 -12.53
C GLY A 80 17.02 21.93 -12.88
N TYR A 81 15.82 22.52 -12.85
CA TYR A 81 15.62 23.95 -13.04
C TYR A 81 16.34 24.76 -11.97
N VAL A 82 16.19 24.41 -10.69
CA VAL A 82 16.85 25.08 -9.56
C VAL A 82 18.37 25.03 -9.69
N VAL A 83 18.95 23.86 -10.00
CA VAL A 83 20.41 23.71 -10.18
C VAL A 83 20.91 24.59 -11.32
N LYS A 84 20.20 24.63 -12.46
CA LYS A 84 20.57 25.42 -13.64
C LYS A 84 20.42 26.92 -13.39
N GLN A 85 19.30 27.35 -12.82
CA GLN A 85 18.95 28.75 -12.66
C GLN A 85 19.80 29.44 -11.60
N PHE A 86 19.99 28.81 -10.44
CA PHE A 86 20.72 29.40 -9.32
C PHE A 86 22.23 29.15 -9.36
N ARG A 87 22.74 28.44 -10.38
CA ARG A 87 24.14 28.04 -10.52
C ARG A 87 24.74 27.58 -9.18
N LEU A 88 24.09 26.59 -8.57
CA LEU A 88 24.43 26.18 -7.21
C LEU A 88 25.90 25.73 -7.11
N THR A 89 26.62 26.35 -6.17
CA THR A 89 27.96 25.94 -5.71
C THR A 89 27.84 24.66 -4.89
N ARG A 90 28.91 23.86 -4.78
CA ARG A 90 28.93 22.58 -4.03
C ARG A 90 28.26 22.67 -2.65
N ASP A 91 28.60 23.70 -1.86
CA ASP A 91 28.02 23.90 -0.53
C ASP A 91 26.52 24.21 -0.55
N LYS A 92 26.06 24.98 -1.53
CA LYS A 92 24.63 25.33 -1.67
C LYS A 92 23.82 24.14 -2.15
N THR A 93 24.37 23.34 -3.06
CA THR A 93 23.72 22.11 -3.53
C THR A 93 23.57 21.10 -2.39
N LEU A 94 24.60 20.93 -1.56
CA LEU A 94 24.53 20.04 -0.39
C LEU A 94 23.45 20.50 0.61
N LYS A 95 23.43 21.80 0.94
CA LYS A 95 22.39 22.38 1.80
C LYS A 95 20.98 22.20 1.24
N TYR A 96 20.82 22.32 -0.08
CA TYR A 96 19.54 22.06 -0.76
C TYR A 96 19.10 20.60 -0.60
N CYS A 97 19.99 19.64 -0.83
CA CYS A 97 19.67 18.21 -0.66
C CYS A 97 19.24 17.91 0.78
N ILE A 98 19.99 18.40 1.78
CA ILE A 98 19.67 18.20 3.20
C ILE A 98 18.31 18.83 3.55
N LEU A 99 18.01 20.03 3.05
CA LEU A 99 16.74 20.71 3.31
C LEU A 99 15.55 19.95 2.71
N MET A 100 15.71 19.40 1.51
CA MET A 100 14.69 18.56 0.88
C MET A 100 14.48 17.26 1.68
N GLU A 101 15.54 16.53 2.02
CA GLU A 101 15.41 15.31 2.85
C GLU A 101 14.75 15.59 4.21
N LEU A 102 15.12 16.70 4.87
CA LEU A 102 14.50 17.10 6.13
C LEU A 102 13.01 17.41 5.95
N SER A 103 12.62 18.07 4.87
CA SER A 103 11.21 18.30 4.57
C SER A 103 10.44 16.99 4.29
N GLY A 104 11.08 16.01 3.66
CA GLY A 104 10.53 14.66 3.50
C GLY A 104 10.33 13.95 4.84
N LEU A 105 11.27 14.11 5.77
CA LEU A 105 11.15 13.59 7.13
C LEU A 105 9.99 14.23 7.89
N VAL A 106 9.77 15.54 7.74
CA VAL A 106 8.63 16.25 8.35
C VAL A 106 7.28 15.75 7.79
N LEU A 107 7.26 15.26 6.55
CA LEU A 107 6.06 14.67 5.91
C LEU A 107 5.88 13.17 6.20
N SER A 108 6.87 12.51 6.82
CA SER A 108 6.80 11.09 7.21
C SER A 108 5.65 10.68 8.16
N PRO A 109 5.08 11.52 9.06
CA PRO A 109 4.00 11.08 9.94
C PRO A 109 2.71 10.71 9.20
N MET A 110 2.64 10.90 7.88
CA MET A 110 1.56 10.35 7.04
C MET A 110 1.33 8.84 7.24
N PHE A 111 2.36 8.07 7.62
CA PHE A 111 2.23 6.64 7.88
C PHE A 111 1.48 6.31 9.18
N PHE A 112 1.28 7.28 10.09
CA PHE A 112 0.45 7.08 11.29
C PHE A 112 -1.03 7.31 11.02
N VAL A 113 -1.40 7.81 9.83
CA VAL A 113 -2.79 7.95 9.44
C VAL A 113 -3.31 6.57 9.02
N TYR A 114 -4.20 6.00 9.83
CA TYR A 114 -4.88 4.75 9.53
C TYR A 114 -6.38 4.96 9.44
N CYS A 115 -7.06 4.09 8.70
CA CYS A 115 -8.50 3.96 8.78
C CYS A 115 -8.84 2.77 9.66
N GLU A 116 -9.96 2.85 10.39
CA GLU A 116 -10.41 1.70 11.17
C GLU A 116 -10.75 0.55 10.21
N PRO A 117 -10.18 -0.65 10.41
CA PRO A 117 -10.34 -1.75 9.47
C PRO A 117 -11.83 -2.11 9.36
N SER A 118 -12.32 -2.32 8.13
CA SER A 118 -13.66 -2.84 7.92
C SER A 118 -13.80 -4.15 8.69
N LYS A 119 -14.83 -4.27 9.53
CA LYS A 119 -15.04 -5.45 10.36
C LYS A 119 -15.06 -6.69 9.48
N PHE A 120 -14.07 -7.57 9.68
CA PHE A 120 -14.09 -8.90 9.09
C PHE A 120 -15.10 -9.72 9.87
N MET A 121 -16.20 -10.09 9.22
CA MET A 121 -17.05 -11.14 9.75
C MET A 121 -16.34 -12.48 9.46
N ASN A 122 -16.34 -13.39 10.43
CA ASN A 122 -15.94 -14.80 10.28
C ASN A 122 -14.45 -15.18 10.40
N ILE A 123 -13.56 -14.34 10.97
CA ILE A 123 -12.19 -14.79 11.35
C ILE A 123 -12.00 -14.91 12.87
N GLN A 124 -12.92 -14.36 13.67
CA GLN A 124 -12.78 -14.30 15.13
C GLN A 124 -13.94 -14.93 15.92
N ALA A 125 -14.75 -15.79 15.28
CA ALA A 125 -15.52 -16.74 16.05
C ALA A 125 -14.50 -17.74 16.63
N SER A 126 -14.23 -17.65 17.94
CA SER A 126 -13.72 -18.81 18.67
C SER A 126 -14.70 -19.93 18.35
N TYR A 127 -14.27 -20.90 17.54
CA TYR A 127 -15.01 -22.14 17.40
C TYR A 127 -15.06 -22.74 18.81
N PRO A 128 -16.23 -22.83 19.49
CA PRO A 128 -16.32 -23.81 20.55
C PRO A 128 -16.09 -25.15 19.85
N THR A 129 -14.94 -25.74 20.13
CA THR A 129 -14.54 -27.04 19.61
C THR A 129 -15.53 -28.10 20.10
N LEU A 130 -16.66 -28.24 19.39
CA LEU A 130 -17.46 -29.47 19.44
C LEU A 130 -16.74 -30.50 18.58
N PHE A 131 -15.67 -31.06 19.14
CA PHE A 131 -15.14 -32.35 18.74
C PHE A 131 -16.24 -33.38 18.95
N ASN A 132 -17.03 -33.67 17.92
CA ASN A 132 -17.35 -35.04 17.54
C ASN A 132 -18.07 -35.10 16.18
N ASN A 133 -17.47 -35.90 15.28
CA ASN A 133 -17.98 -36.41 14.00
C ASN A 133 -17.95 -35.49 12.77
N ARG A 134 -16.83 -35.58 12.03
CA ARG A 134 -16.69 -35.64 10.55
C ARG A 134 -17.55 -34.76 9.64
N GLN A 135 -17.97 -33.57 10.06
CA GLN A 135 -18.44 -32.53 9.15
C GLN A 135 -18.13 -31.18 9.78
N ALA A 136 -17.18 -30.43 9.20
CA ALA A 136 -16.93 -29.04 9.54
C ALA A 136 -18.15 -28.20 9.11
N ARG A 137 -19.18 -28.16 9.95
CA ARG A 137 -20.34 -27.29 9.79
C ARG A 137 -19.91 -25.88 10.16
N CYS A 138 -19.77 -25.02 9.15
CA CYS A 138 -19.42 -23.62 9.31
C CYS A 138 -20.63 -22.84 9.86
N ALA A 139 -20.93 -22.98 11.14
CA ALA A 139 -21.92 -22.17 11.82
C ALA A 139 -21.30 -20.82 12.23
N VAL A 140 -21.82 -19.72 11.68
CA VAL A 140 -21.53 -18.37 12.17
C VAL A 140 -22.37 -18.14 13.42
N ALA A 141 -21.85 -18.55 14.58
CA ALA A 141 -22.35 -18.07 15.86
C ALA A 141 -21.59 -16.78 16.20
N LEU A 142 -22.23 -15.63 16.00
CA LEU A 142 -21.79 -14.34 16.55
C LEU A 142 -21.84 -14.43 18.08
N THR A 143 -20.77 -14.93 18.68
CA THR A 143 -20.58 -14.92 20.14
C THR A 143 -19.84 -13.64 20.51
N THR A 144 -20.59 -12.56 20.73
CA THR A 144 -20.10 -11.45 21.54
C THR A 144 -20.41 -11.75 22.99
N ASP A 145 -19.39 -11.63 23.83
CA ASP A 145 -19.40 -12.01 25.24
C ASP A 145 -20.65 -11.51 25.98
N SER A 146 -21.46 -12.49 26.41
CA SER A 146 -22.45 -12.47 27.49
C SER A 146 -23.76 -11.67 27.41
N VAL A 147 -24.20 -11.18 26.24
CA VAL A 147 -25.58 -10.63 26.10
C VAL A 147 -26.28 -11.29 24.92
N LEU A 148 -27.39 -12.00 25.21
CA LEU A 148 -28.42 -12.35 24.22
C LEU A 148 -28.94 -11.05 23.60
N MET A 149 -28.26 -10.58 22.54
CA MET A 149 -28.87 -9.71 21.55
C MET A 149 -29.46 -10.64 20.51
N ASP A 150 -30.76 -10.88 20.68
CA ASP A 150 -31.67 -11.57 19.79
C ASP A 150 -31.70 -10.85 18.43
N VAL A 151 -30.64 -11.03 17.65
CA VAL A 151 -30.70 -10.81 16.21
C VAL A 151 -31.42 -12.04 15.69
N GLY A 152 -32.73 -11.92 15.49
CA GLY A 152 -33.64 -12.99 15.07
C GLY A 152 -33.29 -13.60 13.70
N PHE A 153 -32.19 -14.34 13.64
CA PHE A 153 -31.80 -15.24 12.57
C PHE A 153 -31.38 -16.56 13.23
N GLY A 154 -32.39 -17.32 13.66
CA GLY A 154 -32.27 -18.64 14.28
C GLY A 154 -31.82 -19.77 13.35
N GLN A 155 -31.08 -19.47 12.28
CA GLN A 155 -30.49 -20.44 11.36
C GLN A 155 -29.20 -19.83 10.81
N ALA A 156 -28.13 -20.62 10.71
CA ALA A 156 -26.93 -20.11 10.07
C ALA A 156 -27.28 -19.87 8.60
N CYS A 157 -27.21 -18.60 8.17
CA CYS A 157 -27.65 -18.18 6.83
C CYS A 157 -26.94 -18.92 5.69
N ASN A 158 -25.82 -19.57 5.98
CA ASN A 158 -25.01 -20.37 5.08
C ASN A 158 -25.09 -21.89 5.35
N ASP A 159 -26.10 -22.36 6.08
CA ASP A 159 -26.29 -23.79 6.39
C ASP A 159 -26.49 -24.66 5.13
N HIS A 160 -26.80 -24.03 4.01
CA HIS A 160 -26.98 -24.69 2.72
C HIS A 160 -25.67 -25.01 1.98
N CYS A 161 -24.50 -24.55 2.45
CA CYS A 161 -23.23 -24.79 1.78
C CYS A 161 -22.12 -25.32 2.71
N SER A 162 -21.47 -26.41 2.30
CA SER A 162 -20.26 -26.94 2.93
C SER A 162 -19.03 -26.16 2.46
N CYS A 163 -18.74 -25.02 3.07
CA CYS A 163 -17.65 -24.15 2.62
C CYS A 163 -16.26 -24.76 2.86
N SER A 164 -15.40 -24.64 1.84
CA SER A 164 -13.98 -24.93 1.98
C SER A 164 -13.30 -23.84 2.80
N VAL A 165 -12.46 -24.25 3.75
CA VAL A 165 -11.62 -23.33 4.55
C VAL A 165 -10.34 -22.94 3.80
N ASN A 166 -10.01 -23.66 2.72
CA ASN A 166 -8.75 -23.49 1.99
C ASN A 166 -8.86 -22.51 0.81
N GLU A 167 -10.07 -22.06 0.46
CA GLU A 167 -10.32 -21.26 -0.74
C GLU A 167 -10.75 -19.83 -0.38
N TYR A 168 -9.78 -18.91 -0.40
CA TYR A 168 -9.97 -17.52 0.00
C TYR A 168 -10.32 -16.63 -1.19
N HIS A 169 -11.55 -16.12 -1.22
CA HIS A 169 -12.05 -15.20 -2.25
C HIS A 169 -12.89 -14.10 -1.61
N PRO A 170 -12.27 -13.03 -1.07
CA PRO A 170 -12.98 -12.06 -0.26
C PRO A 170 -14.09 -11.39 -1.05
N VAL A 171 -15.25 -11.25 -0.42
CA VAL A 171 -16.41 -10.53 -0.95
C VAL A 171 -16.94 -9.56 0.09
N CYS A 172 -17.53 -8.47 -0.38
CA CYS A 172 -18.05 -7.40 0.45
C CYS A 172 -19.58 -7.34 0.35
N GLY A 173 -20.26 -7.35 1.50
CA GLY A 173 -21.72 -7.23 1.61
C GLY A 173 -22.12 -6.38 2.82
N ARG A 174 -23.36 -5.91 2.82
CA ARG A 174 -23.96 -5.15 3.92
C ARG A 174 -24.67 -6.08 4.91
N VAL A 175 -24.34 -5.95 6.20
CA VAL A 175 -24.98 -6.67 7.30
C VAL A 175 -25.33 -5.67 8.39
N GLN A 176 -26.59 -5.58 8.78
CA GLN A 176 -27.09 -4.62 9.77
C GLN A 176 -26.63 -3.18 9.49
N ASN A 177 -26.76 -2.74 8.23
CA ASN A 177 -26.29 -1.43 7.78
C ASN A 177 -24.77 -1.18 7.82
N VAL A 178 -23.95 -2.19 8.14
CA VAL A 178 -22.49 -2.09 8.17
C VAL A 178 -21.89 -2.90 7.02
N MET A 179 -20.99 -2.28 6.27
CA MET A 179 -20.26 -2.95 5.20
C MET A 179 -19.23 -3.92 5.79
N SER A 180 -19.36 -5.21 5.49
CA SER A 180 -18.58 -6.30 6.10
C SER A 180 -17.95 -7.20 5.04
N VAL A 181 -16.72 -7.64 5.30
CA VAL A 181 -15.97 -8.54 4.40
C VAL A 181 -16.18 -9.99 4.85
N PHE A 182 -16.49 -10.87 3.89
CA PHE A 182 -16.63 -12.31 4.05
C PHE A 182 -15.44 -13.05 3.42
N PHE A 183 -15.07 -14.20 3.97
CA PHE A 183 -13.93 -15.02 3.52
C PHE A 183 -14.08 -15.55 2.09
N SER A 184 -15.28 -15.99 1.73
CA SER A 184 -15.64 -16.39 0.38
C SER A 184 -17.12 -16.15 0.08
N THR A 185 -17.53 -16.29 -1.18
CA THR A 185 -18.93 -16.23 -1.61
C THR A 185 -19.82 -17.24 -0.90
N CYS A 186 -19.24 -18.39 -0.56
CA CYS A 186 -19.90 -19.44 0.21
C CYS A 186 -20.24 -18.92 1.62
N TYR A 187 -19.29 -18.30 2.33
CA TYR A 187 -19.57 -17.70 3.65
C TYR A 187 -20.60 -16.57 3.63
N ALA A 188 -20.86 -15.96 2.47
CA ALA A 188 -21.92 -14.99 2.27
C ALA A 188 -23.29 -15.62 1.88
N GLY A 189 -23.34 -16.94 1.71
CA GLY A 189 -24.57 -17.67 1.37
C GLY A 189 -25.09 -17.42 -0.04
N CYS A 190 -24.20 -17.12 -1.00
CA CYS A 190 -24.59 -16.83 -2.38
C CYS A 190 -24.64 -18.12 -3.23
N PRO A 191 -25.81 -18.57 -3.73
CA PRO A 191 -25.94 -19.77 -4.55
C PRO A 191 -25.71 -19.51 -6.05
N GLU A 192 -25.84 -18.26 -6.50
CA GLU A 192 -25.74 -17.90 -7.92
C GLU A 192 -24.29 -17.75 -8.40
N LYS A 193 -24.07 -18.04 -9.68
CA LYS A 193 -22.77 -17.85 -10.34
C LYS A 193 -22.46 -16.38 -10.55
N TYR A 194 -21.17 -16.06 -10.56
CA TYR A 194 -20.64 -14.71 -10.76
C TYR A 194 -21.20 -14.02 -12.01
N GLN A 195 -21.87 -12.87 -11.83
CA GLN A 195 -22.35 -12.06 -12.94
C GLN A 195 -21.22 -11.13 -13.43
N ARG A 196 -20.57 -11.49 -14.55
CA ARG A 196 -19.44 -10.70 -15.12
C ARG A 196 -19.82 -9.25 -15.47
N THR A 197 -21.04 -9.01 -15.91
CA THR A 197 -21.50 -7.69 -16.35
C THR A 197 -21.62 -6.69 -15.20
N LYS A 198 -22.05 -7.16 -14.03
CA LYS A 198 -22.23 -6.33 -12.83
C LYS A 198 -21.10 -6.48 -11.80
N LYS A 199 -20.18 -7.45 -11.99
CA LYS A 199 -19.09 -7.79 -11.07
C LYS A 199 -19.57 -8.09 -9.64
N VAL A 200 -20.74 -8.70 -9.51
CA VAL A 200 -21.37 -9.04 -8.22
C VAL A 200 -21.87 -10.49 -8.23
N TYR A 201 -22.01 -11.03 -7.03
CA TYR A 201 -22.83 -12.22 -6.77
C TYR A 201 -24.17 -11.77 -6.20
N SER A 202 -25.23 -12.46 -6.58
CA SER A 202 -26.61 -12.12 -6.23
C SER A 202 -27.25 -13.27 -5.44
N ASN A 203 -28.41 -12.99 -4.85
CA ASN A 203 -29.24 -13.95 -4.12
C ASN A 203 -28.54 -14.50 -2.85
N CYS A 204 -27.75 -13.65 -2.20
CA CYS A 204 -27.00 -14.01 -0.99
C CYS A 204 -27.91 -13.94 0.25
N THR A 205 -27.91 -15.00 1.05
CA THR A 205 -28.78 -15.12 2.24
C THR A 205 -28.22 -14.47 3.50
N CYS A 206 -26.90 -14.25 3.58
CA CYS A 206 -26.22 -13.68 4.74
C CYS A 206 -26.05 -12.15 4.70
N VAL A 207 -26.74 -11.47 3.78
CA VAL A 207 -26.50 -10.05 3.43
C VAL A 207 -27.82 -9.33 3.22
N ASP A 208 -27.97 -8.13 3.79
CA ASP A 208 -29.21 -7.35 3.76
C ASP A 208 -29.65 -7.02 2.31
N ASP A 209 -28.70 -6.63 1.47
CA ASP A 209 -28.95 -6.22 0.08
C ASP A 209 -29.08 -7.40 -0.89
N GLY A 210 -28.90 -8.64 -0.42
CA GLY A 210 -28.96 -9.86 -1.25
C GLY A 210 -27.89 -9.94 -2.34
N ALA A 211 -26.91 -9.02 -2.36
CA ALA A 211 -25.84 -8.99 -3.35
C ALA A 211 -24.50 -8.63 -2.69
N VAL A 212 -23.42 -9.24 -3.17
CA VAL A 212 -22.06 -8.97 -2.72
C VAL A 212 -21.15 -8.61 -3.88
N SER A 213 -20.24 -7.67 -3.62
CA SER A 213 -19.21 -7.26 -4.57
C SER A 213 -17.91 -8.03 -4.33
N VAL A 214 -17.14 -8.24 -5.39
CA VAL A 214 -15.86 -8.96 -5.29
C VAL A 214 -14.80 -8.04 -4.69
N GLY A 215 -14.05 -8.57 -3.72
CA GLY A 215 -12.96 -7.87 -3.08
C GLY A 215 -13.36 -7.21 -1.77
N TRP A 216 -12.68 -6.11 -1.47
CA TRP A 216 -12.73 -5.41 -0.20
C TRP A 216 -13.86 -4.40 -0.17
N CYS A 217 -14.41 -4.17 1.03
CA CYS A 217 -15.39 -3.13 1.24
C CYS A 217 -14.72 -1.76 1.16
N GLU A 218 -15.05 -1.01 0.10
CA GLU A 218 -14.59 0.37 -0.03
C GLU A 218 -15.23 1.24 1.05
N SER A 219 -14.45 1.55 2.07
CA SER A 219 -14.82 2.54 3.07
C SER A 219 -14.57 3.95 2.54
N SER A 220 -15.59 4.83 2.57
CA SER A 220 -15.42 6.27 2.35
C SER A 220 -14.70 6.90 3.55
N CYS A 221 -13.39 6.65 3.65
CA CYS A 221 -12.57 7.13 4.75
C CYS A 221 -11.99 8.51 4.43
N SER A 222 -12.35 9.53 5.23
CA SER A 222 -11.77 10.88 5.09
C SER A 222 -10.25 10.88 5.29
N SER A 223 -9.73 9.98 6.13
CA SER A 223 -8.30 9.80 6.39
C SER A 223 -7.48 9.43 5.14
N LEU A 224 -8.10 8.81 4.13
CA LEU A 224 -7.43 8.51 2.86
C LEU A 224 -7.07 9.80 2.12
N SER A 225 -7.98 10.78 2.06
CA SER A 225 -7.71 12.06 1.42
C SER A 225 -6.56 12.82 2.09
N ILE A 226 -6.48 12.75 3.43
CA ILE A 226 -5.38 13.35 4.21
C ILE A 226 -4.05 12.68 3.86
N PHE A 227 -4.02 11.35 3.82
CA PHE A 227 -2.83 10.60 3.40
C PHE A 227 -2.37 11.01 2.00
N LEU A 228 -3.30 11.09 1.03
CA LEU A 228 -2.96 11.47 -0.35
C LEU A 228 -2.43 12.90 -0.45
N PHE A 229 -3.00 13.83 0.33
CA PHE A 229 -2.56 15.22 0.38
C PHE A 229 -1.13 15.36 0.95
N LEU A 230 -0.73 14.51 1.89
CA LEU A 230 0.63 14.47 2.44
C LEU A 230 1.61 13.68 1.55
N PHE A 231 1.11 12.63 0.90
CA PHE A 231 1.91 11.77 0.03
C PHE A 231 2.41 12.52 -1.20
N ALA A 232 1.56 13.32 -1.85
CA ALA A 232 1.93 14.10 -3.03
C ALA A 232 3.17 15.01 -2.85
N PRO A 233 3.26 15.90 -1.84
CA PRO A 233 4.45 16.71 -1.60
C PRO A 233 5.64 15.87 -1.16
N MET A 234 5.44 14.76 -0.43
CA MET A 234 6.53 13.85 -0.05
C MET A 234 7.19 13.23 -1.29
N CYS A 235 6.38 12.84 -2.29
CA CYS A 235 6.88 12.34 -3.58
C CYS A 235 7.71 13.40 -4.29
N PHE A 236 7.17 14.62 -4.39
CA PHE A 236 7.86 15.74 -5.05
C PHE A 236 9.23 16.02 -4.43
N VAL A 237 9.29 16.11 -3.11
CA VAL A 237 10.51 16.37 -2.36
C VAL A 237 11.53 15.24 -2.56
N THR A 238 11.09 13.99 -2.49
CA THR A 238 11.96 12.80 -2.65
C THR A 238 12.65 12.79 -4.02
N PHE A 239 11.90 13.01 -5.10
CA PHE A 239 12.46 13.04 -6.45
C PHE A 239 13.23 14.34 -6.77
N SER A 240 13.08 15.40 -5.96
CA SER A 240 13.85 16.64 -6.10
C SER A 240 15.32 16.51 -5.67
N VAL A 241 15.70 15.45 -4.96
CA VAL A 241 17.10 15.26 -4.48
C VAL A 241 18.00 14.58 -5.53
N GLY A 242 17.44 13.80 -6.44
CA GLY A 242 18.21 12.94 -7.35
C GLY A 242 19.14 13.72 -8.30
N VAL A 243 18.63 14.72 -9.01
CA VAL A 243 19.41 15.54 -9.95
C VAL A 243 20.54 16.31 -9.27
N PRO A 244 20.32 17.05 -8.17
CA PRO A 244 21.39 17.78 -7.50
C PRO A 244 22.44 16.85 -6.90
N ALA A 245 22.06 15.71 -6.33
CA ALA A 245 23.02 14.72 -5.82
C ALA A 245 23.95 14.21 -6.94
N LEU A 246 23.39 13.82 -8.09
CA LEU A 246 24.19 13.42 -9.25
C LEU A 246 25.09 14.54 -9.76
N SER A 247 24.60 15.79 -9.76
CA SER A 247 25.40 16.94 -10.19
C SER A 247 26.61 17.23 -9.29
N VAL A 248 26.57 16.85 -8.00
CA VAL A 248 27.69 16.98 -7.06
C VAL A 248 28.69 15.84 -7.25
N VAL A 249 28.19 14.61 -7.44
CA VAL A 249 29.01 13.41 -7.66
C VAL A 249 29.82 13.52 -8.96
N LEU A 250 29.24 14.11 -10.01
CA LEU A 250 29.89 14.27 -11.33
C LEU A 250 30.82 15.48 -11.44
N ARG A 251 30.88 16.37 -10.44
CA ARG A 251 31.65 17.63 -10.45
C ARG A 251 32.92 17.60 -9.61
#